data_AF-A0A3P6QP65-F1
#
_entry.id   AF-A0A3P6QP65-F1
#
_cell.length_a   1.000
_cell.length_b   1.000
_cell.length_c   1.000
_cell.angle_alpha   90.00
_cell.angle_beta   90.00
_cell.angle_gamma   90.00
#
_symmetry.space_group_name_H-M   'P 1'
#
loop_
_entity.id
_entity.type
_entity.pdbx_description
1 polymer ?
#
loop_
_entity_poly.entity_id
_entity_poly.type
_entity_poly.pdbx_seq_one_letter_code
_entity_poly.pdbx_strand_id
1 'polypeptide(L)' 'MRNLKENERTYTMQGQKRVPFSWCPPESLRHRQFSHASDVWAFGVTAWEIFSYGEDPWIGCRAIDVRF' A
#
# COMPACT_ATOMS: atom_id res chain seq x y z
N MET A 1 3.25 -11.43 -7.02
CA MET A 1 2.24 -10.65 -7.77
C MET A 1 1.10 -11.60 -8.15
N ARG A 2 -0.16 -11.23 -7.91
CA ARG A 2 -1.30 -12.08 -8.31
C ARG A 2 -1.54 -11.88 -9.81
N ASN A 3 -1.67 -12.97 -10.56
CA ASN A 3 -2.03 -12.88 -11.97
C ASN A 3 -3.47 -12.35 -12.09
N LEU A 4 -3.61 -11.19 -12.73
CA LEU A 4 -4.90 -10.59 -13.08
C LEU A 4 -5.43 -11.26 -14.35
N LYS A 5 -6.76 -11.23 -14.56
CA LYS A 5 -7.33 -11.66 -15.83
C LYS A 5 -6.84 -10.73 -16.95
N GLU A 6 -6.80 -11.22 -18.19
CA GLU A 6 -6.10 -10.63 -19.36
C GLU A 6 -6.51 -9.19 -19.76
N ASN A 7 -7.43 -8.52 -19.07
CA ASN A 7 -7.76 -7.11 -19.29
C ASN A 7 -8.02 -6.32 -18.00
N GLU A 8 -7.73 -6.91 -16.84
CA GLU A 8 -7.99 -6.32 -15.54
C GLU A 8 -6.69 -5.67 -15.03
N ARG A 9 -6.66 -4.33 -14.97
CA ARG A 9 -5.47 -3.58 -14.51
C ARG A 9 -5.43 -3.37 -12.99
N THR A 10 -6.52 -3.72 -12.33
CA THR A 10 -6.76 -3.43 -10.93
C THR A 10 -7.38 -4.65 -10.26
N TYR A 11 -6.81 -5.07 -9.13
CA TYR A 11 -7.36 -6.06 -8.23
C TYR A 11 -8.23 -5.39 -7.16
N THR A 12 -9.47 -5.82 -7.03
CA THR A 12 -10.32 -5.42 -5.89
C THR A 12 -10.30 -6.50 -4.82
N MET A 13 -9.88 -6.15 -3.61
CA MET A 13 -9.77 -7.10 -2.50
C MET A 13 -11.13 -7.40 -1.90
N GLN A 14 -11.60 -8.62 -2.13
CA GLN A 14 -12.85 -9.14 -1.55
C GLN A 14 -12.62 -9.67 -0.11
N GLY A 15 -13.57 -9.40 0.79
CA GLY A 15 -13.54 -9.83 2.19
C GLY A 15 -12.79 -8.90 3.15
N GLN A 16 -13.05 -9.00 4.46
CA GLN A 16 -12.33 -8.28 5.52
C GLN A 16 -10.95 -8.90 5.78
N LYS A 17 -10.00 -8.67 4.89
CA LYS A 17 -8.60 -8.99 5.14
C LYS A 17 -7.87 -7.73 5.57
N ARG A 18 -7.09 -7.81 6.64
CA ARG A 18 -6.28 -6.70 7.14
C ARG A 18 -5.14 -6.45 6.15
N VAL A 19 -4.89 -5.19 5.83
CA VAL A 19 -3.79 -4.75 4.98
C VAL A 19 -2.87 -3.83 5.78
N PRO A 20 -1.55 -3.87 5.54
CA PRO A 20 -0.60 -3.07 6.30
C PRO A 20 -0.74 -1.60 5.90
N PHE A 21 -1.14 -0.74 6.85
CA PHE A 21 -1.40 0.67 6.60
C PHE A 21 -0.18 1.38 5.98
N SER A 22 1.01 1.17 6.53
CA SER A 22 2.20 1.95 6.17
C SER A 22 2.67 1.79 4.72
N TRP A 23 2.33 0.67 4.07
CA TRP A 23 2.68 0.37 2.67
C TRP A 23 1.49 0.47 1.72
N CYS A 24 0.29 0.75 2.22
CA CYS A 24 -0.88 0.88 1.36
C CYS A 24 -1.07 2.34 0.92
N PRO A 25 -1.21 2.61 -0.38
CA PRO A 25 -1.54 3.95 -0.85
C PRO A 25 -2.99 4.32 -0.48
N PRO A 26 -3.34 5.61 -0.49
CA PRO A 26 -4.67 6.10 -0.09
C PRO A 26 -5.83 5.46 -0.88
N GLU A 27 -5.66 5.24 -2.20
CA GLU A 27 -6.69 4.61 -3.02
C GLU A 27 -6.95 3.14 -2.63
N SER A 28 -5.90 2.40 -2.24
CA SER A 28 -6.01 1.02 -1.76
C SER A 28 -6.64 0.96 -0.36
N LEU A 29 -6.36 1.93 0.50
CA LEU A 29 -6.98 2.03 1.83
C LEU A 29 -8.49 2.35 1.74
N ARG A 30 -8.86 3.27 0.84
CA ARG A 30 -10.25 3.73 0.70
C ARG A 30 -11.13 2.76 -0.08
N HIS A 31 -10.61 2.24 -1.20
CA HIS A 31 -11.42 1.47 -2.16
C HIS A 31 -11.04 0.00 -2.22
N ARG A 32 -10.01 -0.44 -1.49
CA ARG A 32 -9.48 -1.81 -1.55
C ARG A 32 -9.08 -2.23 -2.97
N GLN A 33 -8.66 -1.26 -3.77
CA GLN A 33 -8.20 -1.44 -5.13
C GLN A 33 -6.67 -1.41 -5.16
N PHE A 34 -6.07 -2.40 -5.80
CA PHE A 34 -4.64 -2.57 -5.95
C PHE A 34 -4.32 -2.60 -7.43
N SER A 35 -3.31 -1.86 -7.86
CA SER A 35 -2.87 -1.79 -9.25
C SER A 35 -1.35 -1.76 -9.29
N HIS A 36 -0.78 -1.70 -10.50
CA HIS A 36 0.66 -1.48 -10.63
C HIS A 36 1.12 -0.18 -9.93
N ALA A 37 0.27 0.86 -9.90
CA ALA A 37 0.60 2.10 -9.19
C ALA A 37 0.67 1.90 -7.67
N SER A 38 -0.19 1.05 -7.10
CA SER A 38 -0.12 0.75 -5.66
C SER A 38 1.12 -0.06 -5.29
N ASP A 39 1.59 -0.91 -6.21
CA ASP A 39 2.85 -1.63 -6.02
C ASP A 39 4.05 -0.67 -6.07
N VAL A 40 4.01 0.35 -6.93
CA VAL A 40 5.04 1.41 -6.98
C VAL A 40 5.06 2.22 -5.68
N TRP A 41 3.89 2.52 -5.10
CA TRP A 41 3.83 3.17 -3.78
C TRP A 41 4.50 2.33 -2.70
N ALA A 42 4.13 1.05 -2.60
CA ALA A 42 4.69 0.13 -1.62
C ALA A 42 6.22 0.01 -1.80
N PHE A 43 6.70 -0.03 -3.04
CA PHE A 43 8.12 0.00 -3.35
C PHE A 43 8.82 1.29 -2.87
N GLY A 44 8.18 2.44 -3.01
CA GLY A 44 8.70 3.71 -2.48
C GLY A 44 8.89 3.69 -0.96
N VAL A 45 7.93 3.13 -0.23
CA VAL A 45 8.05 2.93 1.23
C VAL A 45 9.20 1.98 1.54
N THR A 46 9.31 0.84 0.84
CA THR A 46 10.43 -0.09 1.02
C THR A 46 11.79 0.56 0.72
N ALA A 47 11.88 1.39 -0.32
CA ALA A 47 13.10 2.12 -0.62
C ALA A 47 13.46 3.08 0.52
N TRP A 48 12.48 3.80 1.06
CA TRP A 48 12.68 4.66 2.23
C TRP A 48 13.17 3.87 3.45
N GLU A 49 12.61 2.69 3.72
CA GLU A 49 13.07 1.81 4.81
C GLU A 49 14.53 1.39 4.64
N ILE A 50 14.96 1.05 3.42
CA ILE A 50 16.36 0.70 3.12
C ILE A 50 17.30 1.86 3.47
N PHE A 51 16.94 3.08 3.07
CA PHE A 51 17.78 4.27 3.33
C PHE A 51 17.68 4.78 4.76
N SER A 52 16.64 4.41 5.50
CA SER A 52 16.45 4.74 6.91
C SER A 52 16.94 3.63 7.85
N TYR A 53 17.75 2.69 7.33
CA TYR A 53 18.30 1.57 8.10
C TYR A 53 17.24 0.69 8.80
N GLY A 54 16.07 0.56 8.18
CA GLY A 54 14.96 -0.25 8.69
C GLY A 54 14.12 0.42 9.77
N GLU A 55 14.14 1.75 9.87
CA GLU A 55 13.17 2.47 10.70
C GLU A 55 11.72 2.16 10.30
N ASP A 56 10.83 2.09 11.30
CA ASP A 56 9.41 1.85 11.07
C ASP A 56 8.76 3.05 10.38
N PRO A 57 8.12 2.85 9.21
CA PRO A 57 7.44 3.94 8.52
C PRO A 57 6.28 4.48 9.35
N TRP A 58 6.20 5.81 9.45
CA TRP A 58 5.19 6.58 10.19
C TRP A 58 5.23 6.44 11.71
N ILE A 59 6.41 6.22 12.31
CA ILE A 59 6.59 6.18 13.77
C ILE A 59 5.88 7.37 14.46
N GLY A 60 5.08 7.07 15.47
CA GLY A 60 4.34 8.07 16.25
C GLY A 60 3.11 8.67 15.55
N CYS A 61 2.82 8.33 14.30
CA CYS A 61 1.63 8.79 13.58
C CYS A 61 0.55 7.71 13.59
N ARG A 62 -0.72 8.08 13.86
CA ARG A 62 -1.84 7.16 13.61
C ARG A 62 -2.24 7.27 12.14
N ALA A 63 -2.94 6.25 11.65
CA ALA A 63 -3.46 6.24 10.30
C ALA A 63 -4.31 7.47 9.94
N ILE A 64 -4.99 8.08 10.92
CA ILE A 64 -5.80 9.29 10.74
C ILE A 64 -4.97 10.59 10.69
N ASP A 65 -3.72 10.55 11.14
CA ASP A 65 -2.83 11.71 11.22
C ASP A 65 -2.02 11.86 9.91
N VAL A 66 -1.85 10.77 9.16
CA VAL A 66 -1.19 10.78 7.84
C VAL A 66 -2.19 11.31 6.79
N ARG A 67 -2.04 12.58 6.42
CA ARG A 67 -2.82 13.20 5.35
C ARG A 67 -2.10 13.01 4.02
N PHE A 68 -2.75 12.28 3.11
CA PHE A 68 -2.38 12.22 1.69
C PHE A 68 -3.18 13.24 0.89
#